data_AF-A0A2V9WHK9-F1
#
_entry.id   AF-A0A2V9WHK9-F1
#
_cell.length_a   1.000
_cell.length_b   1.000
_cell.length_c   1.000
_cell.angle_alpha   90.00
_cell.angle_beta   90.00
_cell.angle_gamma   90.00
#
_symmetry.space_group_name_H-M   'P 1'
#
loop_
_entity.id
_entity.type
_entity.pdbx_description
1 polymer ?
#
loop_
_entity_poly.entity_id
_entity_poly.type
_entity_poly.pdbx_seq_one_letter_code
_entity_poly.pdbx_strand_id
1 'polypeptide(L)' 'MAQKKAKIGRPKLPKGEAKGRIVPVRFTADDIKAIAAQAKASKQNVSEWIRSTLRAAANA' A
#
# COMPACT_ATOMS: atom_id res chain seq x y z
N MET A 1 -7.93 16.22 41.00
CA MET A 1 -7.80 16.45 39.55
C MET A 1 -8.00 15.13 38.83
N ALA A 2 -9.05 14.97 38.02
CA ALA A 2 -9.37 13.69 37.40
C ALA A 2 -8.42 13.38 36.23
N GLN A 3 -7.61 12.33 36.34
CA GLN A 3 -6.67 11.89 35.31
C GLN A 3 -7.45 11.25 34.14
N LYS A 4 -7.47 11.92 32.98
CA LYS A 4 -8.11 11.38 31.76
C LYS A 4 -7.33 10.17 31.27
N LYS A 5 -7.98 9.00 31.20
CA LYS A 5 -7.42 7.78 30.59
C LYS A 5 -7.08 8.04 29.12
N ALA A 6 -5.89 7.62 28.70
CA ALA A 6 -5.42 7.79 27.32
C ALA A 6 -6.34 7.03 26.35
N LYS A 7 -6.67 7.64 25.21
CA LYS A 7 -7.50 7.03 24.18
C LYS A 7 -6.78 5.79 23.60
N ILE A 8 -7.28 4.60 23.95
CA ILE A 8 -6.78 3.27 23.52
C ILE A 8 -6.87 3.05 22.00
N GLY A 9 -7.55 3.95 21.25
CA GLY A 9 -7.96 3.69 19.88
C GLY A 9 -6.87 3.65 18.79
N ARG A 10 -5.71 4.31 18.95
CA ARG A 10 -4.65 4.26 17.93
C ARG A 10 -3.28 4.43 18.55
N PRO A 11 -2.44 3.37 18.59
CA PRO A 11 -1.04 3.49 18.95
C PRO A 11 -0.39 4.62 18.15
N LYS A 12 0.33 5.50 18.85
CA LYS A 12 1.05 6.60 18.23
C LYS A 12 2.23 6.00 17.48
N LEU A 13 2.13 5.92 16.16
CA LEU A 13 3.26 5.50 15.32
C LEU A 13 4.46 6.43 15.61
N PRO A 14 5.68 5.88 15.68
CA PRO A 14 6.90 6.66 15.78
C PRO A 14 6.93 7.77 14.72
N LYS A 15 7.39 8.96 15.12
CA LYS A 15 7.50 10.10 14.21
C LYS A 15 8.56 9.76 13.14
N GLY A 16 8.11 9.37 11.95
CA GLY A 16 8.98 8.91 10.85
C GLY A 16 8.54 7.59 10.22
N GLU A 17 7.81 6.75 10.95
CA GLU A 17 7.12 5.57 10.41
C GLU A 17 5.76 5.98 9.84
N ALA A 18 5.78 6.86 8.83
CA ALA A 18 4.58 7.14 8.07
C ALA A 18 4.07 5.85 7.41
N LYS A 19 2.75 5.73 7.23
CA LYS A 19 2.11 4.62 6.53
C LYS A 19 2.59 4.54 5.06
N GLY A 20 3.70 3.85 4.81
CA GLY A 20 4.31 3.75 3.47
C GLY A 20 4.67 5.12 2.87
N ARG A 21 5.34 5.09 1.70
CA ARG A 21 5.58 6.27 0.88
C ARG A 21 4.83 6.10 -0.44
N ILE A 22 4.13 7.15 -0.88
CA ILE A 22 3.49 7.17 -2.20
C ILE A 22 4.53 7.56 -3.24
N VAL A 23 4.64 6.75 -4.29
CA VAL A 23 5.46 7.04 -5.47
C VAL A 23 4.49 7.19 -6.65
N PRO A 24 4.28 8.40 -7.20
CA PRO A 24 3.42 8.58 -8.35
C PRO A 24 4.09 8.02 -9.61
N VAL A 25 3.38 7.15 -10.33
CA VAL A 25 3.82 6.58 -11.61
C VAL A 25 2.72 6.84 -12.63
N ARG A 26 3.11 7.30 -13.83
CA ARG A 26 2.17 7.49 -14.94
C ARG A 26 2.11 6.21 -15.75
N PHE A 27 0.90 5.72 -16.00
CA PHE A 27 0.62 4.58 -16.85
C PHE A 27 -0.24 5.03 -18.03
N THR A 28 -0.09 4.39 -19.18
CA THR A 28 -1.01 4.60 -20.30
C THR A 28 -2.36 3.94 -20.00
N ALA A 29 -3.40 4.29 -20.75
CA ALA A 29 -4.72 3.67 -20.57
C ALA A 29 -4.69 2.15 -20.79
N ASP A 30 -3.83 1.67 -21.70
CA ASP A 30 -3.72 0.25 -22.02
C ASP A 30 -2.94 -0.50 -20.94
N ASP A 31 -1.89 0.12 -20.38
CA ASP A 31 -1.20 -0.43 -19.21
C ASP A 31 -2.15 -0.60 -18.02
N ILE A 32 -3.00 0.40 -17.76
CA ILE A 32 -3.96 0.33 -16.65
C ILE A 32 -4.93 -0.85 -16.84
N LYS A 33 -5.40 -1.10 -18.06
CA LYS A 33 -6.28 -2.25 -18.37
C LYS A 33 -5.54 -3.57 -18.16
N ALA A 34 -4.31 -3.68 -18.66
CA ALA A 34 -3.49 -4.89 -18.51
C ALA A 34 -3.21 -5.19 -17.03
N ILE A 35 -2.81 -4.18 -16.26
CA ILE A 35 -2.57 -4.27 -14.82
C ILE A 35 -3.85 -4.72 -14.08
N ALA A 36 -5.00 -4.12 -14.40
CA ALA A 36 -6.27 -4.48 -13.78
C ALA A 36 -6.69 -5.92 -14.09
N ALA A 37 -6.51 -6.37 -15.35
CA ALA A 37 -6.80 -7.74 -15.76
C ALA A 37 -5.90 -8.74 -15.02
N GLN A 38 -4.60 -8.46 -14.92
CA GLN A 38 -3.64 -9.34 -14.26
C GLN A 38 -3.83 -9.41 -12.75
N ALA A 39 -4.14 -8.27 -12.12
CA ALA A 39 -4.50 -8.22 -10.70
C ALA A 39 -5.76 -9.05 -10.42
N LYS A 40 -6.78 -8.94 -11.29
CA LYS A 40 -8.02 -9.73 -11.20
C LYS A 40 -7.76 -11.23 -11.37
N ALA A 41 -6.92 -11.62 -12.34
CA ALA A 41 -6.51 -13.02 -12.53
C ALA A 41 -5.79 -13.57 -11.29
N SER A 42 -5.01 -12.72 -10.62
CA SER A 42 -4.28 -13.04 -9.39
C SER A 42 -5.15 -12.93 -8.11
N LYS A 43 -6.45 -12.62 -8.23
CA LYS A 43 -7.38 -12.37 -7.11
C LYS A 43 -6.89 -11.31 -6.10
N GLN A 44 -6.10 -10.35 -6.57
CA GLN A 44 -5.54 -9.26 -5.77
C GLN A 44 -6.09 -7.91 -6.23
N ASN A 45 -6.05 -6.91 -5.36
CA ASN A 45 -6.26 -5.54 -5.80
C ASN A 45 -5.01 -5.05 -6.58
N VAL A 46 -5.20 -4.06 -7.45
CA VAL A 46 -4.11 -3.51 -8.29
C VAL A 46 -2.89 -3.07 -7.46
N SER A 47 -3.13 -2.38 -6.33
CA SER A 47 -2.03 -1.85 -5.52
C SER A 47 -1.20 -2.94 -4.84
N GLU A 48 -1.84 -4.05 -4.47
CA GLU A 48 -1.22 -5.21 -3.85
C GLU A 48 -0.47 -6.03 -4.88
N TRP A 49 -1.08 -6.23 -6.04
CA TRP A 49 -0.45 -6.91 -7.17
C TRP A 49 0.82 -6.19 -7.66
N ILE A 50 0.78 -4.85 -7.79
CA ILE A 50 1.98 -4.07 -8.13
C ILE A 50 3.06 -4.23 -7.05
N ARG A 51 2.68 -4.13 -5.76
CA ARG A 51 3.63 -4.27 -4.65
C ARG A 51 4.24 -5.67 -4.57
N SER A 52 3.47 -6.73 -4.80
CA SER A 52 3.96 -8.11 -4.78
C SER A 52 4.93 -8.37 -5.93
N THR A 53 4.59 -7.86 -7.12
CA THR A 53 5.45 -7.96 -8.32
C THR A 53 6.78 -7.23 -8.11
N LEU A 54 6.76 -5.99 -7.60
CA LEU A 54 7.98 -5.23 -7.31
C LEU A 54 8.84 -5.89 -6.23
N ARG A 55 8.21 -6.46 -5.19
CA ARG A 55 8.94 -7.22 -4.15
C ARG A 55 9.58 -8.48 -4.72
N ALA A 56 8.88 -9.21 -5.58
CA ALA A 56 9.43 -10.39 -6.23
C ALA A 56 10.64 -10.02 -7.11
N ALA A 57 10.55 -8.94 -7.89
CA ALA A 57 11.64 -8.48 -8.75
C ALA A 57 12.86 -7.92 -7.97
N ALA A 58 12.62 -7.24 -6.84
CA ALA A 58 13.69 -6.62 -6.06
C ALA A 58 14.42 -7.59 -5.10
N ASN A 59 13.80 -8.71 -4.75
CA ASN A 59 14.38 -9.75 -3.88
C ASN A 59 14.76 -11.02 -4.67
N ALA A 60 14.79 -10.94 -6.01
CA ALA A 60 15.26 -11.99 -6.90
C ALA A 60 16.78 -11.95 -7.07
#